data_AF-A0A2F0A456-F1
#
_entry.id   AF-A0A2F0A456-F1
#
_cell.length_a   1.000
_cell.length_b   1.000
_cell.length_c   1.000
_cell.angle_alpha   90.00
_cell.angle_beta   90.00
_cell.angle_gamma   90.00
#
_symmetry.space_group_name_H-M   'P 1'
#
loop_
_entity.id
_entity.type
_entity.pdbx_description
1 polymer ?
#
loop_
_entity_poly.entity_id
_entity_poly.type
_entity_poly.pdbx_seq_one_letter_code
_entity_poly.pdbx_strand_id
1 'polypeptide(L)' 'MNENSTLDTLIDLALNEDLGDQGDITSINFIPEDSASNGKIIAKEDCVIAGSEIAGKVFNKYDPSIEIEINLKSGS' A
#
# COMPACT_ATOMS: atom_id res chain seq x y z
N MET A 1 -0.39 11.02 23.14
CA MET A 1 -0.26 10.92 21.67
C MET A 1 -0.71 9.52 21.30
N ASN A 2 -1.79 9.39 20.56
CA ASN A 2 -2.34 8.09 20.20
C ASN A 2 -1.51 7.54 19.04
N GLU A 3 -0.86 6.39 19.21
CA GLU A 3 0.06 5.79 18.22
C GLU A 3 -0.56 5.64 16.81
N ASN A 4 -1.87 5.41 16.73
CA ASN A 4 -2.59 5.36 15.44
C ASN A 4 -2.50 6.67 14.65
N SER A 5 -2.48 7.83 15.32
CA SER A 5 -2.47 9.14 14.65
C SER A 5 -1.16 9.42 13.91
N THR A 6 -0.02 8.95 14.43
CA THR A 6 1.28 9.20 13.80
C THR A 6 1.47 8.32 12.58
N LEU A 7 1.11 7.03 12.67
CA LEU A 7 1.20 6.12 11.53
C LEU A 7 0.34 6.62 10.37
N ASP A 8 -0.92 6.97 10.62
CA ASP A 8 -1.82 7.47 9.56
C ASP A 8 -1.27 8.74 8.93
N THR A 9 -0.72 9.66 9.72
CA THR A 9 -0.07 10.88 9.22
C THR A 9 1.13 10.54 8.31
N LEU A 10 1.95 9.57 8.69
CA LEU A 10 3.11 9.16 7.88
C LEU A 10 2.68 8.51 6.56
N ILE A 11 1.61 7.71 6.58
CA ILE A 11 1.04 7.12 5.36
C ILE A 11 0.50 8.24 4.46
N ASP A 12 -0.26 9.19 5.01
CA ASP A 12 -0.80 10.33 4.26
C ASP A 12 0.32 11.18 3.62
N LEU A 13 1.39 11.46 4.38
CA LEU A 13 2.54 12.20 3.87
C LEU A 13 3.26 11.45 2.74
N ALA A 14 3.48 10.14 2.90
CA ALA A 14 4.15 9.33 1.88
C ALA A 14 3.31 9.22 0.59
N LEU A 15 2.00 9.01 0.71
CA LEU A 15 1.12 8.96 -0.46
C LEU A 15 1.05 10.32 -1.18
N ASN A 16 1.01 11.42 -0.42
CA ASN A 16 1.01 12.76 -1.01
C ASN A 16 2.34 13.09 -1.70
N GLU A 17 3.48 12.65 -1.14
CA GLU A 17 4.79 12.85 -1.74
C GLU A 17 4.94 12.12 -3.09
N ASP A 18 4.46 10.88 -3.19
CA ASP A 18 4.60 10.06 -4.40
C ASP A 18 3.58 10.45 -5.49
N LEU A 19 2.33 10.73 -5.11
CA LEU A 19 1.23 10.96 -6.06
C LEU A 19 0.91 12.44 -6.30
N GLY A 20 1.17 13.30 -5.31
CA GLY A 20 0.76 14.70 -5.31
C GLY A 20 -0.73 14.90 -5.64
N ASP A 21 -1.05 16.05 -6.22
CA ASP A 21 -2.43 16.38 -6.62
C ASP A 21 -2.86 15.74 -7.95
N GLN A 22 -1.90 15.30 -8.77
CA GLN A 22 -2.15 14.79 -10.12
C GLN A 22 -2.30 13.26 -10.17
N GLY A 23 -1.88 12.56 -9.13
CA GLY A 23 -1.86 11.09 -9.10
C GLY A 23 -0.81 10.48 -10.02
N ASP A 24 -0.95 9.18 -10.29
CA ASP A 24 -0.12 8.48 -11.27
C ASP A 24 -0.62 8.74 -12.71
N ILE A 25 -0.08 9.80 -13.32
CA ILE A 25 -0.39 10.20 -14.69
C ILE A 25 -0.14 9.05 -15.69
N THR A 26 0.85 8.18 -15.43
CA THR A 26 1.14 7.06 -16.33
C THR A 26 0.00 6.06 -16.29
N SER A 27 -0.41 5.63 -15.09
CA SER A 27 -1.54 4.70 -14.94
C SER A 27 -2.83 5.29 -15.51
N ILE A 28 -3.15 6.55 -15.23
CA ILE A 28 -4.36 7.22 -15.74
C ILE A 28 -4.44 7.20 -17.28
N ASN A 29 -3.31 7.35 -17.97
CA ASN A 29 -3.29 7.41 -19.44
C ASN A 29 -3.25 6.03 -20.13
N PHE A 30 -2.73 5.00 -19.45
CA PHE A 30 -2.45 3.71 -20.09
C PHE A 30 -3.26 2.54 -19.54
N ILE A 31 -3.93 2.71 -18.41
CA ILE A 31 -4.71 1.65 -17.75
C ILE A 31 -6.20 2.04 -17.76
N PRO A 32 -7.09 1.21 -18.33
CA PRO A 32 -8.54 1.47 -18.28
C PRO A 32 -9.07 1.52 -16.84
N GLU A 33 -10.00 2.44 -16.56
CA GLU A 33 -10.58 2.62 -15.21
C GLU A 33 -11.27 1.36 -14.67
N ASP A 34 -11.91 0.57 -15.54
CA ASP A 34 -12.60 -0.67 -15.17
C ASP A 34 -11.67 -1.88 -15.08
N SER A 35 -10.36 -1.69 -15.19
CA SER A 35 -9.41 -2.79 -15.14
C SER A 35 -9.20 -3.26 -13.69
N ALA A 36 -9.24 -4.58 -13.50
CA ALA A 36 -8.93 -5.22 -12.24
C ALA A 36 -7.74 -6.18 -12.44
N SER A 37 -6.85 -6.22 -11.47
CA SER A 37 -5.67 -7.09 -11.49
C SER A 37 -5.36 -7.65 -10.11
N ASN A 38 -4.65 -8.78 -10.08
CA ASN A 38 -4.16 -9.40 -8.86
C ASN A 38 -2.66 -9.22 -8.75
N GLY A 39 -2.19 -8.65 -7.64
CA GLY A 39 -0.78 -8.49 -7.31
C GLY A 39 -0.32 -9.50 -6.26
N LYS A 40 0.99 -9.81 -6.25
CA LYS A 40 1.64 -10.57 -5.16
C LYS A 40 2.96 -9.92 -4.79
N ILE A 41 3.17 -9.72 -3.50
CA ILE A 41 4.48 -9.33 -2.96
C ILE A 41 5.28 -10.61 -2.70
N ILE A 42 6.46 -10.71 -3.31
CA ILE A 42 7.32 -11.89 -3.26
C ILE A 42 8.69 -11.46 -2.72
N ALA A 43 9.14 -12.09 -1.64
CA ALA A 43 10.51 -11.96 -1.16
C ALA A 43 11.47 -12.57 -2.19
N LYS A 44 12.47 -11.78 -2.63
CA LYS A 44 13.43 -12.22 -3.65
C LYS A 44 14.62 -12.98 -3.08
N GLU A 45 14.71 -13.05 -1.75
CA GLU A 45 15.73 -13.72 -0.96
C GLU A 45 15.19 -14.04 0.43
N ASP A 46 15.95 -14.84 1.20
CA ASP A 46 15.60 -15.19 2.58
C ASP A 46 15.62 -13.94 3.47
N CYS A 47 14.54 -13.71 4.21
CA CYS A 47 14.40 -12.57 5.10
C CYS A 47 13.46 -12.87 6.27
N VAL A 48 13.43 -11.95 7.24
CA VAL A 48 12.38 -11.89 8.25
C VAL A 48 11.41 -10.79 7.85
N ILE A 49 10.12 -11.10 7.79
CA ILE A 49 9.11 -10.15 7.35
C ILE A 49 8.91 -9.07 8.42
N ALA A 50 8.77 -7.81 8.02
CA ALA A 50 8.38 -6.72 8.90
C ALA A 50 7.48 -5.72 8.18
N GLY A 51 6.43 -5.26 8.86
CA GLY A 51 5.52 -4.24 8.32
C GLY A 51 4.41 -4.80 7.42
N SER A 52 4.14 -6.11 7.43
CA SER A 52 3.06 -6.71 6.63
C SER A 52 1.69 -6.08 6.91
N GLU A 53 1.39 -5.76 8.17
CA GLU A 53 0.16 -5.11 8.60
C GLU A 53 0.12 -3.64 8.18
N ILE A 54 1.29 -2.98 8.12
CA ILE A 54 1.42 -1.60 7.65
C ILE A 54 1.16 -1.54 6.14
N ALA A 55 1.72 -2.48 5.36
CA ALA A 55 1.45 -2.58 3.93
C ALA A 55 -0.06 -2.68 3.67
N GLY A 56 -0.77 -3.51 4.45
CA GLY A 56 -2.24 -3.59 4.39
C GLY A 56 -2.94 -2.25 4.66
N LYS A 57 -2.47 -1.49 5.66
CA LYS A 57 -3.00 -0.16 5.96
C LYS A 57 -2.74 0.85 4.84
N VAL A 58 -1.58 0.83 4.20
CA VAL A 58 -1.25 1.74 3.09
C VAL A 58 -2.21 1.51 1.92
N PHE A 59 -2.38 0.27 1.47
CA PHE A 59 -3.28 -0.04 0.36
C PHE A 59 -4.74 0.28 0.69
N ASN A 60 -5.22 -0.03 1.89
CA ASN A 60 -6.59 0.34 2.31
C ASN A 60 -6.78 1.87 2.36
N LYS A 61 -5.75 2.60 2.81
CA LYS A 61 -5.78 4.07 2.82
C LYS A 61 -5.76 4.66 1.41
N TYR A 62 -5.03 4.05 0.49
CA TYR A 62 -4.97 4.44 -0.92
C TYR A 62 -6.31 4.17 -1.63
N ASP A 63 -6.84 2.95 -1.50
CA ASP A 63 -8.13 2.55 -2.03
C ASP A 63 -8.77 1.46 -1.14
N PRO A 64 -9.85 1.78 -0.41
CA PRO A 64 -10.54 0.83 0.47
C PRO A 64 -11.20 -0.35 -0.25
N SER A 65 -11.33 -0.30 -1.57
CA SER A 65 -11.91 -1.40 -2.38
C SER A 65 -10.91 -2.53 -2.65
N ILE A 66 -9.61 -2.31 -2.42
CA ILE A 66 -8.57 -3.33 -2.63
C ILE A 66 -8.68 -4.42 -1.55
N GLU A 67 -8.82 -5.67 -2.01
CA GLU A 67 -8.76 -6.84 -1.14
C GLU A 67 -7.30 -7.23 -0.84
N ILE A 68 -6.99 -7.44 0.44
CA ILE A 68 -5.62 -7.75 0.89
C ILE A 68 -5.60 -9.03 1.70
N GLU A 69 -4.75 -9.96 1.28
CA GLU A 69 -4.45 -11.19 2.00
C GLU A 69 -3.01 -11.17 2.53
N ILE A 70 -2.84 -11.19 3.86
CA ILE A 70 -1.53 -11.28 4.50
C ILE A 70 -1.19 -12.75 4.74
N ASN A 71 -0.35 -13.32 3.88
CA ASN A 71 0.09 -14.72 3.95
C ASN A 71 1.16 -14.96 5.02
N LEU A 72 2.00 -13.95 5.30
CA LEU A 72 3.10 -13.99 6.27
C LEU A 72 3.02 -12.75 7.16
N LYS A 73 3.12 -12.94 8.48
CA LYS A 73 3.03 -11.86 9.46
C LYS A 73 4.41 -11.30 9.77
N SER A 74 4.46 -10.08 10.30
CA SER A 74 5.71 -9.50 10.79
C SER A 74 6.34 -10.42 11.84
N GLY A 75 7.62 -10.74 11.66
CA GLY A 75 8.43 -11.61 12.51
C GLY A 75 8.51 -13.07 12.07
N SER A 76 7.80 -13.48 11.01
CA SER A 76 7.98 -14.80 10.38
C SER A 76 9.20 -14.87 9.47
#